data_AF-A0A936JSS1-F1
#
_entry.id   AF-A0A936JSS1-F1
#
_cell.length_a   1.000
_cell.length_b   1.000
_cell.length_c   1.000
_cell.angle_alpha   90.00
_cell.angle_beta   90.00
_cell.angle_gamma   90.00
#
_symmetry.space_group_name_H-M   'P 1'
#
loop_
_entity.id
_entity.type
_entity.pdbx_description
1 polymer ?
#
loop_
_entity_poly.entity_id
_entity_poly.type
_entity_poly.pdbx_seq_one_letter_code
_entity_poly.pdbx_strand_id
1 'polypeptide(L)'
;MTGKTSLPLCFIDAQGGSLARFGAAVAHALGHADAIALVWGDEKPLAEDVATVLEEVSMTAPAVMPFDNALTSKHSCIWLGDGPGVAAVPNAQVWAFSLPSPDEPVFDRLVTARLVRDRIAQQIRSA
;
A
#
# COMPACT_ATOMS: atom_id res chain seq x y z
N MET A 1 18.12 -24.13 -9.75
CA MET A 1 17.23 -22.96 -9.95
C MET A 1 17.70 -21.87 -9.00
N THR A 2 18.55 -20.95 -9.48
CA THR A 2 19.03 -19.81 -8.69
C THR A 2 17.89 -18.79 -8.61
N GLY A 3 17.03 -18.94 -7.61
CA GLY A 3 15.99 -17.95 -7.35
C GLY A 3 16.64 -16.61 -7.10
N LYS A 4 16.41 -15.64 -7.99
CA LYS A 4 16.62 -14.22 -7.65
C LYS A 4 15.77 -13.98 -6.41
N THR A 5 16.39 -13.85 -5.25
CA THR A 5 15.71 -13.32 -4.07
C THR A 5 15.34 -11.88 -4.40
N SER A 6 14.10 -11.66 -4.86
CA SER A 6 13.56 -10.31 -5.00
C SER A 6 13.53 -9.67 -3.62
N LEU A 7 13.93 -8.40 -3.53
CA LEU A 7 13.83 -7.67 -2.27
C LEU A 7 12.36 -7.67 -1.81
N PRO A 8 12.10 -7.74 -0.49
CA PRO A 8 10.74 -7.62 0.05
C PRO A 8 10.07 -6.34 -0.40
N LEU A 9 8.73 -6.34 -0.49
CA LEU A 9 7.99 -5.17 -0.95
C LEU A 9 7.84 -4.12 0.16
N CYS A 10 7.94 -2.85 -0.19
CA CYS A 10 7.66 -1.73 0.71
C CYS A 10 6.67 -0.78 0.06
N PHE A 11 5.49 -0.63 0.65
CA PHE A 11 4.46 0.28 0.17
C PHE A 11 4.53 1.59 0.96
N ILE A 12 4.55 2.72 0.26
CA ILE A 12 4.74 4.04 0.83
C ILE A 12 3.56 4.92 0.43
N ASP A 13 2.96 5.60 1.41
CA ASP A 13 1.81 6.49 1.22
C ASP A 13 2.06 7.82 1.95
N ALA A 14 1.84 8.95 1.27
CA ALA A 14 1.98 10.29 1.85
C ALA A 14 0.66 10.88 2.39
N GLN A 15 -0.44 10.13 2.33
CA GLN A 15 -1.78 10.57 2.70
C GLN A 15 -2.29 9.89 3.98
N GLY A 16 -1.38 9.51 4.88
CA GLY A 16 -1.72 8.99 6.20
C GLY A 16 -1.60 7.48 6.36
N GLY A 17 -1.12 6.75 5.35
CA GLY A 17 -0.73 5.35 5.45
C GLY A 17 -1.82 4.33 5.10
N SER A 18 -3.05 4.77 4.79
CA SER A 18 -4.14 3.84 4.45
C SER A 18 -3.84 3.05 3.18
N LEU A 19 -3.32 3.69 2.13
CA LEU A 19 -2.94 2.98 0.90
C LEU A 19 -1.76 2.04 1.13
N ALA A 20 -0.77 2.45 1.92
CA ALA A 20 0.39 1.62 2.24
C ALA A 20 -0.01 0.34 2.99
N ARG A 21 -0.85 0.47 4.02
CA ARG A 21 -1.41 -0.69 4.75
C ARG A 21 -2.23 -1.58 3.83
N PHE A 22 -3.02 -0.99 2.92
CA PHE A 22 -3.81 -1.75 1.95
C PHE A 22 -2.92 -2.55 1.00
N GLY A 23 -1.89 -1.92 0.44
CA GLY A 23 -0.90 -2.55 -0.43
C GLY A 23 -0.19 -3.73 0.25
N ALA A 24 0.28 -3.52 1.48
CA ALA A 24 0.96 -4.55 2.26
C ALA A 24 0.03 -5.72 2.61
N ALA A 25 -1.23 -5.46 3.00
CA ALA A 25 -2.21 -6.51 3.26
C ALA A 25 -2.50 -7.37 2.02
N VAL A 26 -2.65 -6.75 0.85
CA VAL A 26 -2.83 -7.47 -0.42
C VAL A 26 -1.57 -8.28 -0.76
N ALA A 27 -0.38 -7.72 -0.56
CA ALA A 27 0.88 -8.42 -0.78
C ALA A 27 1.04 -9.65 0.14
N HIS A 28 0.69 -9.52 1.43
CA HIS A 28 0.67 -10.63 2.38
C HIS A 28 -0.24 -11.76 1.89
N ALA A 29 -1.45 -11.42 1.44
CA ALA A 29 -2.40 -12.40 0.92
C ALA A 29 -1.93 -13.10 -0.38
N LEU A 30 -1.00 -12.49 -1.12
CA LEU A 30 -0.37 -13.06 -2.31
C LEU A 30 0.93 -13.83 -2.02
N GLY A 31 1.33 -13.95 -0.75
CA GLY A 31 2.51 -14.71 -0.33
C GLY A 31 3.75 -13.88 -0.02
N HIS A 32 3.68 -12.55 -0.12
CA HIS A 32 4.76 -11.64 0.27
C HIS A 32 4.64 -11.24 1.74
N ALA A 33 4.75 -12.21 2.65
CA ALA A 33 4.49 -12.02 4.10
C ALA A 33 5.43 -11.01 4.78
N ASP A 34 6.55 -10.70 4.15
CA ASP A 34 7.56 -9.73 4.57
C ASP A 34 7.32 -8.31 4.04
N ALA A 35 6.21 -8.09 3.30
CA ALA A 35 5.89 -6.76 2.80
C ALA A 35 5.56 -5.79 3.96
N ILE A 36 6.05 -4.56 3.86
CA ILE A 36 5.84 -3.53 4.88
C ILE A 36 5.07 -2.32 4.34
N ALA A 37 4.44 -1.60 5.25
CA ALA A 37 3.76 -0.34 4.98
C ALA A 37 4.49 0.80 5.69
N LEU A 38 4.85 1.85 4.94
CA LEU A 38 5.43 3.09 5.44
C LEU A 38 4.51 4.27 5.17
N VAL A 39 4.48 5.22 6.10
CA VAL A 39 3.81 6.51 5.92
C VAL A 39 4.84 7.63 5.78
N TRP A 40 4.70 8.42 4.73
CA TRP A 40 5.45 9.66 4.55
C TRP A 40 4.65 10.82 5.15
N GLY A 41 5.20 11.46 6.19
CA GLY A 41 4.48 12.49 6.97
C GLY A 41 3.68 11.88 8.12
N ASP A 42 2.52 12.47 8.42
CA ASP A 42 1.74 12.10 9.60
C ASP A 42 0.90 10.84 9.37
N GLU A 43 1.02 9.88 10.28
CA GLU A 43 0.14 8.72 10.35
C GLU A 43 -1.31 9.13 10.65
N LYS A 44 -2.26 8.55 9.91
CA LYS A 44 -3.69 8.67 10.18
C LYS A 44 -4.28 7.30 10.55
N PRO A 45 -5.44 7.29 11.23
CA PRO A 45 -6.24 6.09 11.38
C PRO A 45 -6.51 5.43 10.02
N LEU A 46 -6.59 4.09 10.00
CA LEU A 46 -6.98 3.37 8.80
C LEU A 46 -8.39 3.79 8.40
N ALA A 47 -8.59 4.14 7.13
CA ALA A 47 -9.91 4.47 6.61
C ALA A 47 -10.88 3.29 6.81
N GLU A 48 -12.09 3.56 7.35
CA GLU A 48 -13.08 2.53 7.68
C GLU A 48 -13.48 1.69 6.46
N ASP A 49 -13.58 2.31 5.28
CA ASP A 49 -13.92 1.59 4.04
C ASP A 49 -12.79 0.64 3.60
N VAL A 50 -11.52 0.99 3.87
CA VAL A 50 -10.38 0.09 3.62
C VAL A 50 -10.42 -1.07 4.60
N ALA A 51 -10.68 -0.80 5.88
CA ALA A 51 -10.82 -1.85 6.89
C ALA A 51 -11.94 -2.83 6.51
N THR A 52 -13.10 -2.31 6.11
CA THR A 52 -14.25 -3.09 5.66
C THR A 52 -13.90 -3.98 4.46
N VAL A 53 -13.26 -3.42 3.43
CA VAL A 53 -12.90 -4.18 2.22
C VAL A 53 -11.84 -5.25 2.48
N LEU A 54 -10.94 -5.03 3.45
CA LEU A 54 -9.99 -6.06 3.88
C LEU A 54 -10.70 -7.18 4.63
N GLU A 55 -11.64 -6.85 5.52
CA GLU A 55 -12.43 -7.83 6.29
C GLU A 55 -13.28 -8.72 5.38
N GLU A 56 -13.89 -8.17 4.33
CA GLU A 56 -14.68 -8.91 3.33
C GLU A 56 -13.94 -10.12 2.73
N VAL A 57 -12.61 -10.06 2.68
CA VAL A 57 -11.73 -11.10 2.12
C VAL A 57 -10.78 -11.68 3.18
N SER A 58 -11.09 -11.50 4.46
CA SER A 58 -10.31 -12.03 5.60
C SER A 58 -8.84 -11.61 5.58
N MET A 59 -8.55 -10.41 5.08
CA MET A 59 -7.21 -9.81 5.12
C MET A 59 -7.08 -8.92 6.37
N THR A 60 -5.88 -8.88 6.94
CA THR A 60 -5.57 -7.99 8.06
C THR A 60 -4.66 -6.87 7.60
N ALA A 61 -5.02 -5.62 7.91
CA ALA A 61 -4.14 -4.48 7.67
C ALA A 61 -2.92 -4.58 8.62
N PRO A 62 -1.68 -4.64 8.11
CA PRO A 62 -0.51 -4.56 8.97
C PRO A 62 -0.40 -3.16 9.58
N ALA A 63 0.40 -3.04 10.64
CA ALA A 63 0.80 -1.74 11.16
C ALA A 63 1.55 -0.95 10.08
N VAL A 64 1.40 0.39 10.10
CA VAL A 64 2.25 1.27 9.31
C VAL A 64 3.38 1.76 10.18
N MET A 65 4.54 1.97 9.59
CA MET A 65 5.68 2.58 10.27
C MET A 65 6.00 3.95 9.66
N PRO A 66 6.63 4.86 10.41
CA PRO A 66 7.15 6.10 9.85
C PRO A 66 8.15 5.82 8.72
N PHE A 67 8.21 6.71 7.74
CA PHE A 67 9.18 6.63 6.67
C PHE A 67 10.63 6.60 7.22
N ASP A 68 11.44 5.65 6.73
CA ASP A 68 12.84 5.49 7.07
C ASP A 68 13.67 5.12 5.83
N ASN A 69 14.66 5.96 5.50
CA ASN A 69 15.59 5.75 4.39
C ASN A 69 16.41 4.44 4.51
N ALA A 70 16.70 4.00 5.73
CA ALA A 70 17.44 2.77 5.94
C ALA A 70 16.58 1.54 5.56
N LEU A 71 15.26 1.60 5.80
CA LEU A 71 14.33 0.54 5.39
C LEU A 71 14.16 0.52 3.87
N THR A 72 13.98 1.67 3.22
CA THR A 72 13.75 1.72 1.77
C THR A 72 14.91 1.16 0.96
N SER A 73 16.16 1.28 1.44
CA SER A 73 17.33 0.69 0.78
C SER A 73 17.35 -0.84 0.75
N LYS A 74 16.52 -1.50 1.58
CA LYS A 74 16.45 -2.96 1.73
C LYS A 74 15.21 -3.59 1.06
N HIS A 75 14.37 -2.77 0.44
CA HIS A 75 13.08 -3.18 -0.10
C HIS A 75 12.89 -2.72 -1.55
N SER A 76 12.07 -3.44 -2.29
CA SER A 76 11.49 -2.94 -3.54
C SER A 76 10.39 -1.94 -3.19
N CYS A 77 10.68 -0.66 -3.35
CA CYS A 77 9.78 0.42 -2.90
C CYS A 77 8.71 0.74 -3.95
N ILE A 78 7.47 0.86 -3.49
CA ILE A 78 6.30 1.23 -4.26
C ILE A 78 5.66 2.44 -3.58
N TRP A 79 5.64 3.56 -4.27
CA TRP A 79 4.92 4.75 -3.87
C TRP A 79 3.47 4.68 -4.37
N LEU A 80 2.52 4.81 -3.44
CA LEU A 80 1.10 4.75 -3.73
C LEU A 80 0.49 6.16 -3.71
N GLY A 81 -0.18 6.49 -4.81
CA GLY A 81 -0.87 7.76 -4.99
C GLY A 81 0.04 8.94 -5.30
N ASP A 82 -0.56 10.12 -5.32
CA ASP A 82 0.12 11.36 -5.65
C ASP A 82 0.70 12.02 -4.40
N GLY A 83 1.94 12.51 -4.48
CA GLY A 83 2.56 13.26 -3.40
C GLY A 83 3.97 13.76 -3.72
N PRO A 84 4.43 14.85 -3.08
CA PRO A 84 5.72 15.47 -3.37
C PRO A 84 6.93 14.62 -2.95
N GLY A 85 6.73 13.53 -2.21
CA GLY A 85 7.81 12.71 -1.66
C GLY A 85 8.34 11.59 -2.56
N VAL A 86 7.75 11.36 -3.74
CA VAL A 86 8.20 10.31 -4.69
C VAL A 86 9.69 10.44 -4.99
N ALA A 87 10.17 11.67 -5.23
CA ALA A 87 11.56 11.95 -5.57
C ALA A 87 12.54 11.64 -4.41
N ALA A 88 12.05 11.52 -3.19
CA ALA A 88 12.87 11.22 -2.01
C ALA A 88 13.19 9.72 -1.87
N VAL A 89 12.57 8.85 -2.67
CA VAL A 89 12.80 7.40 -2.63
C VAL A 89 13.41 6.94 -3.95
N PRO A 90 14.75 6.78 -4.03
CA PRO A 90 15.41 6.37 -5.26
C PRO A 90 14.86 5.04 -5.78
N ASN A 91 14.55 5.00 -7.08
CA ASN A 91 14.03 3.82 -7.79
C ASN A 91 12.67 3.29 -7.30
N ALA A 92 11.89 4.07 -6.54
CA ALA A 92 10.53 3.68 -6.21
C ALA A 92 9.66 3.58 -7.46
N GLN A 93 8.90 2.49 -7.59
CA GLN A 93 7.82 2.41 -8.57
C GLN A 93 6.66 3.28 -8.10
N VAL A 94 6.00 3.98 -9.03
CA VAL A 94 4.88 4.85 -8.69
C VAL A 94 3.59 4.23 -9.22
N TRP A 95 2.68 3.91 -8.31
CA TRP A 95 1.34 3.43 -8.66
C TRP A 95 0.32 4.50 -8.27
N ALA A 96 -0.24 5.17 -9.27
CA ALA A 96 -1.23 6.22 -9.09
C ALA A 96 -2.59 5.63 -8.68
N PHE A 97 -2.77 5.43 -7.38
CA PHE A 97 -4.03 5.06 -6.76
C PHE A 97 -4.52 6.17 -5.84
N SER A 98 -5.83 6.32 -5.74
CA SER A 98 -6.45 7.24 -4.79
C SER A 98 -7.55 6.51 -4.05
N LEU A 99 -7.73 6.88 -2.79
CA LEU A 99 -8.93 6.57 -2.04
C LEU A 99 -9.85 7.80 -2.10
N PRO A 100 -11.17 7.59 -2.21
CA PRO A 100 -12.13 8.68 -2.20
C PRO A 100 -12.17 9.36 -0.83
N SER A 101 -12.58 10.62 -0.84
CA SER A 101 -12.66 11.44 0.37
C SER A 101 -13.77 10.95 1.32
N PRO A 102 -13.66 11.14 2.65
CA PRO A 102 -14.67 10.66 3.59
C PRO A 102 -16.09 11.25 3.42
N ASP A 103 -16.21 12.39 2.73
CA ASP A 103 -17.48 13.05 2.39
C ASP A 103 -18.19 12.46 1.17
N GLU A 104 -17.51 11.61 0.39
CA GLU A 104 -18.13 10.87 -0.72
C GLU A 104 -19.13 9.82 -0.21
N PRO A 105 -20.16 9.43 -0.99
CA PRO A 105 -21.11 8.41 -0.60
C PRO A 105 -20.45 7.07 -0.25
N VAL A 106 -20.88 6.43 0.85
CA VAL A 106 -20.31 5.16 1.35
C VAL A 106 -20.21 4.08 0.26
N PHE A 107 -21.23 3.98 -0.60
CA PHE A 107 -21.24 3.04 -1.70
C PHE A 107 -20.05 3.26 -2.65
N ASP A 108 -19.83 4.50 -3.09
CA ASP A 108 -18.75 4.86 -4.00
C ASP A 108 -17.37 4.64 -3.35
N ARG A 109 -17.27 4.92 -2.05
CA ARG A 109 -16.04 4.67 -1.29
C ARG A 109 -15.66 3.19 -1.24
N LEU A 110 -16.62 2.33 -0.89
CA LEU A 110 -16.40 0.88 -0.84
C LEU A 110 -16.14 0.29 -2.24
N VAL A 111 -16.86 0.74 -3.28
CA VAL A 111 -16.62 0.29 -4.66
C VAL A 111 -15.19 0.64 -5.09
N THR A 112 -14.77 1.88 -4.84
CA THR A 112 -13.43 2.35 -5.22
C THR A 112 -12.35 1.59 -4.45
N ALA A 113 -12.51 1.37 -3.14
CA ALA A 113 -11.57 0.59 -2.34
C ALA A 113 -11.40 -0.85 -2.87
N ARG A 114 -12.48 -1.52 -3.29
CA ARG A 114 -12.40 -2.86 -3.92
C ARG A 114 -11.65 -2.83 -5.25
N LEU A 115 -11.92 -1.84 -6.10
CA LEU A 115 -11.21 -1.68 -7.37
C LEU A 115 -9.72 -1.40 -7.16
N VAL A 116 -9.37 -0.58 -6.17
CA VAL A 116 -7.96 -0.32 -5.80
C VAL A 116 -7.28 -1.59 -5.32
N ARG A 117 -7.91 -2.38 -4.43
CA ARG A 117 -7.40 -3.68 -3.98
C ARG A 117 -7.07 -4.60 -5.15
N ASP A 118 -8.01 -4.75 -6.08
CA ASP A 118 -7.89 -5.68 -7.19
C ASP A 118 -6.80 -5.22 -8.18
N ARG A 119 -6.69 -3.90 -8.41
CA ARG A 119 -5.62 -3.32 -9.22
C ARG A 119 -4.24 -3.46 -8.58
N ILE A 120 -4.12 -3.27 -7.27
CA ILE A 120 -2.89 -3.54 -6.51
C ILE A 120 -2.50 -5.01 -6.68
N ALA A 121 -3.44 -5.93 -6.49
CA ALA A 121 -3.19 -7.37 -6.63
C ALA A 121 -2.71 -7.73 -8.04
N GLN A 122 -3.31 -7.12 -9.07
CA GLN A 122 -2.89 -7.31 -10.46
C GLN A 122 -1.46 -6.79 -10.71
N GLN A 123 -1.13 -5.62 -10.17
CA GLN A 123 0.22 -5.03 -10.31
C GLN A 123 1.27 -5.91 -9.62
N ILE A 124 1.02 -6.36 -8.39
CA ILE A 124 1.93 -7.26 -7.65
C ILE A 124 2.19 -8.55 -8.43
N ARG A 125 1.16 -9.17 -9.01
CA ARG A 125 1.31 -10.41 -9.81
C ARG A 125 2.09 -10.21 -11.11
N SER A 126 2.18 -8.97 -11.60
CA SER A 126 2.80 -8.64 -12.89
C SER A 126 4.21 -8.05 -12.73
N ALA A 127 4.64 -7.80 -11.49
CA ALA A 127 5.95 -7.25 -11.13
C ALA A 127 6.99 -8.37 -10.90
#